data_AF-A0A0B9ACH3-F1
#
_entry.id   AF-A0A0B9ACH3-F1
#
_cell.length_a   1.000
_cell.length_b   1.000
_cell.length_c   1.000
_cell.angle_alpha   90.00
_cell.angle_beta   90.00
_cell.angle_gamma   90.00
#
_symmetry.space_group_name_H-M   'P 1'
#
loop_
_entity.id
_entity.type
_entity.pdbx_description
1 polymer ?
#
loop_
_entity_poly.entity_id
_entity_poly.type
_entity_poly.pdbx_seq_one_letter_code
_entity_poly.pdbx_strand_id
1 'polypeptide(L)'
;MDVLGRVHRAGELTVARTMTRKRNVSTWLGGAVLNILAVLGVVCIVLVVLGFVFNISIIMFKTGSMSPTIPAGSASLVREIPAADMEVGDIVTVDRGDKVLPVTHRVTDIKNIDESTGAVTFEMKGDANAEKDPDPYTAETVRAVMFSVPGVAPILQQWRNPFLLGGITIAASLLVVWAFWPRRDEADDDKLAEAARPHARSPRHAIALPVVLAVAIGGQVAPGSSFAEDALSAGADRAVAAAADTTGDILRMRDFGDIEKMRNLSPGGSATWTVDVWAAAPEPGNVAVSIGSGAGAEALADSLTIDVRECSMTETESTCPNGSERLIRGMLLSELGPAVDGGLQVMEMDSDDSRRVEVTATLAADTDLQAVAGATAGVRVLAEGLGDKVSTGPGDPGDPGAPGDVASDSDGAADSAADGGGSGELPWTGIDGWQWLLLIAFLLVVTGSAVVARTRKSRVS
;
A
#
# COMPACT_ATOMS: atom_id res chain seq x y z
N MET A 1 -104.40 -6.52 -43.58
CA MET A 1 -103.90 -7.00 -42.28
C MET A 1 -102.41 -6.67 -42.27
N ASP A 2 -102.13 -5.41 -42.00
CA ASP A 2 -101.54 -4.94 -40.73
C ASP A 2 -100.02 -5.11 -40.75
N VAL A 3 -99.24 -4.07 -41.08
CA VAL A 3 -98.92 -2.86 -40.29
C VAL A 3 -97.70 -3.10 -39.36
N LEU A 4 -96.63 -2.40 -39.73
CA LEU A 4 -95.57 -1.79 -38.91
C LEU A 4 -94.60 -2.63 -38.07
N GLY A 5 -93.32 -2.27 -38.24
CA GLY A 5 -92.29 -2.27 -37.21
C GLY A 5 -91.23 -3.34 -37.44
N ARG A 6 -89.94 -3.10 -37.28
CA ARG A 6 -89.23 -1.95 -36.72
C ARG A 6 -87.75 -2.18 -37.05
N VAL A 7 -87.13 -1.13 -37.59
CA VAL A 7 -85.71 -0.77 -37.53
C VAL A 7 -84.89 -1.55 -36.48
N HIS A 8 -83.74 -2.12 -36.86
CA HIS A 8 -82.46 -1.75 -36.21
C HIS A 8 -81.23 -2.27 -36.99
N ARG A 9 -80.41 -1.30 -37.40
CA ARG A 9 -78.98 -1.41 -37.72
C ARG A 9 -78.26 -2.30 -36.70
N ALA A 10 -77.42 -3.20 -37.17
CA ALA A 10 -76.21 -3.58 -36.46
C ALA A 10 -75.04 -3.21 -37.37
N GLY A 11 -74.51 -1.99 -37.14
CA GLY A 11 -73.30 -1.53 -37.78
C GLY A 11 -72.10 -2.32 -37.27
N GLU A 12 -71.13 -2.49 -38.16
CA GLU A 12 -69.75 -2.85 -37.83
C GLU A 12 -69.26 -1.99 -36.66
N LEU A 13 -69.09 -2.61 -35.51
CA LEU A 13 -68.30 -2.07 -34.42
C LEU A 13 -66.93 -2.73 -34.50
N THR A 14 -66.10 -2.23 -35.42
CA THR A 14 -64.66 -2.35 -35.30
C THR A 14 -64.27 -1.54 -34.07
N VAL A 15 -64.25 -2.21 -32.91
CA VAL A 15 -63.73 -1.63 -31.67
C VAL A 15 -62.23 -1.45 -31.90
N ALA A 16 -61.85 -0.29 -32.44
CA ALA A 16 -60.49 0.20 -32.37
C ALA A 16 -60.18 0.42 -30.89
N ARG A 17 -59.65 -0.63 -30.26
CA ARG A 17 -59.14 -0.60 -28.90
C ARG A 17 -57.92 0.31 -28.93
N THR A 18 -58.13 1.62 -28.76
CA THR A 18 -57.06 2.58 -28.51
C THR A 18 -56.46 2.20 -27.17
N MET A 19 -55.45 1.32 -27.22
CA MET A 19 -54.55 1.07 -26.11
C MET A 19 -53.79 2.37 -25.85
N THR A 20 -54.38 3.27 -25.05
CA THR A 20 -53.63 4.35 -24.42
C THR A 20 -52.63 3.68 -23.48
N ARG A 21 -51.44 3.37 -24.02
CA ARG A 21 -50.30 2.84 -23.28
C ARG A 21 -49.95 3.90 -22.24
N LYS A 22 -50.51 3.76 -21.03
CA LYS A 22 -50.11 4.50 -19.83
C LYS A 22 -48.61 4.22 -19.68
N ARG A 23 -47.76 5.11 -20.17
CA ARG A 23 -46.32 5.04 -19.94
C ARG A 23 -46.17 5.20 -18.44
N ASN A 24 -45.95 4.08 -17.75
CA ASN A 24 -45.78 4.05 -16.31
C ASN A 24 -44.70 5.06 -15.95
N VAL A 25 -45.04 6.06 -15.13
CA VAL A 25 -44.10 7.10 -14.68
C VAL A 25 -42.84 6.48 -14.07
N SER A 26 -42.99 5.29 -13.46
CA SER A 26 -41.89 4.43 -12.99
C SER A 26 -40.88 4.02 -14.06
N THR A 27 -41.31 3.71 -15.30
CA THR A 27 -40.38 3.33 -16.37
C THR A 27 -39.67 4.54 -16.98
N TRP A 28 -40.32 5.71 -16.96
CA TRP A 28 -39.69 6.98 -17.37
C TRP A 28 -38.67 7.46 -16.33
N LEU A 29 -39.00 7.41 -15.04
CA LEU A 29 -38.10 7.76 -13.95
C LEU A 29 -36.91 6.79 -13.87
N GLY A 30 -37.16 5.48 -14.06
CA GLY A 30 -36.10 4.47 -14.14
C GLY A 30 -35.14 4.73 -15.31
N GLY A 31 -35.65 5.11 -16.48
CA GLY A 31 -34.82 5.49 -17.63
C GLY A 31 -34.01 6.76 -17.42
N ALA A 32 -34.58 7.77 -16.74
CA ALA A 32 -33.87 9.00 -16.41
C ALA A 32 -32.72 8.76 -15.43
N VAL A 33 -32.96 7.98 -14.36
CA VAL A 33 -31.93 7.58 -13.39
C VAL A 33 -30.82 6.80 -14.08
N LEU A 34 -31.17 5.84 -14.95
CA LEU A 34 -30.19 5.04 -15.68
C LEU A 34 -29.32 5.91 -16.60
N ASN A 35 -29.92 6.87 -17.31
CA ASN A 35 -29.18 7.80 -18.16
C ASN A 35 -28.24 8.71 -17.34
N ILE A 36 -28.68 9.20 -16.18
CA ILE A 36 -27.84 10.00 -15.28
C ILE A 36 -26.64 9.17 -14.79
N LEU A 37 -26.87 7.93 -14.34
CA LEU A 37 -25.83 6.99 -13.94
C LEU A 37 -24.87 6.68 -15.09
N ALA A 38 -25.38 6.50 -16.31
CA ALA A 38 -24.56 6.24 -17.49
C ALA A 38 -23.67 7.45 -17.83
N VAL A 39 -24.22 8.67 -17.82
CA VAL A 39 -23.45 9.90 -18.03
C VAL A 39 -22.39 10.07 -16.94
N LEU A 40 -22.75 9.85 -15.67
CA LEU A 40 -21.79 9.93 -14.56
C LEU A 40 -20.67 8.88 -14.70
N GLY A 41 -21.01 7.67 -15.13
CA GLY A 41 -20.04 6.61 -15.44
C GLY A 41 -19.08 7.01 -16.55
N VAL A 42 -19.57 7.58 -17.64
CA VAL A 42 -18.73 8.09 -18.75
C VAL A 42 -17.82 9.21 -18.25
N VAL A 43 -18.33 10.17 -17.49
CA VAL A 43 -17.53 11.25 -16.90
C VAL A 43 -16.43 10.68 -15.99
N CYS A 44 -16.75 9.69 -15.15
CA CYS A 44 -15.78 9.03 -14.29
C CYS A 44 -14.66 8.36 -15.10
N ILE A 45 -15.00 7.61 -16.15
CA ILE A 45 -14.01 6.98 -17.03
C ILE A 45 -13.11 8.02 -17.69
N VAL A 46 -13.70 9.11 -18.22
CA VAL A 46 -12.93 10.20 -18.82
C VAL A 46 -11.96 10.82 -17.81
N LEU A 47 -12.40 11.08 -16.58
CA LEU A 47 -11.54 11.62 -15.53
C LEU A 47 -10.40 10.66 -15.15
N VAL A 48 -10.66 9.36 -15.08
CA VAL A 48 -9.62 8.35 -14.82
C VAL A 48 -8.59 8.32 -15.96
N VAL A 49 -9.05 8.35 -17.21
CA VAL A 49 -8.16 8.40 -18.38
C VAL A 49 -7.33 9.67 -18.37
N LEU A 50 -7.93 10.82 -18.11
CA LEU A 50 -7.20 12.10 -17.99
C LEU A 50 -6.18 12.05 -16.85
N GLY A 51 -6.55 11.51 -15.67
CA GLY A 51 -5.63 11.36 -14.55
C GLY A 51 -4.41 10.51 -14.90
N PHE A 52 -4.62 9.41 -15.62
CA PHE A 52 -3.54 8.54 -16.07
C PHE A 52 -2.66 9.20 -17.16
N VAL A 53 -3.28 9.87 -18.14
CA VAL A 53 -2.55 10.53 -19.24
C VAL A 53 -1.73 11.74 -18.74
N PHE A 54 -2.22 12.47 -17.74
CA PHE A 54 -1.54 13.63 -17.18
C PHE A 54 -0.66 13.31 -15.96
N ASN A 55 -0.48 12.02 -15.61
CA ASN A 55 0.28 11.57 -14.42
C ASN A 55 -0.13 12.31 -13.14
N ILE A 56 -1.44 12.42 -12.94
CA ILE A 56 -2.02 13.08 -11.78
C ILE A 56 -2.27 12.02 -10.70
N SER A 57 -1.76 12.26 -9.50
CA SER A 57 -1.96 11.39 -8.34
C SER A 57 -2.43 12.18 -7.11
N ILE A 58 -2.94 11.46 -6.11
CA ILE A 58 -3.40 12.04 -4.84
C ILE A 58 -2.42 11.63 -3.75
N ILE A 59 -1.89 12.61 -3.02
CA ILE A 59 -1.01 12.40 -1.86
C ILE A 59 -1.71 12.90 -0.61
N MET A 60 -1.55 12.16 0.50
CA MET A 60 -2.12 12.50 1.81
C MET A 60 -1.01 12.95 2.75
N PHE A 61 -1.22 14.08 3.41
CA PHE A 61 -0.24 14.69 4.31
C PHE A 61 -0.47 14.18 5.73
N LYS A 62 0.52 13.46 6.27
CA LYS A 62 0.48 12.95 7.66
C LYS A 62 1.08 13.92 8.67
N THR A 63 2.11 14.66 8.26
CA THR A 63 2.85 15.59 9.12
C THR A 63 2.39 17.04 8.91
N GLY A 64 2.75 17.92 9.85
CA GLY A 64 2.44 19.35 9.79
C GLY A 64 3.55 20.24 9.22
N SER A 65 4.56 19.68 8.52
CA SER A 65 5.74 20.45 8.07
C SER A 65 5.44 21.53 7.03
N MET A 66 4.30 21.42 6.34
CA MET A 66 3.82 22.40 5.36
C MET A 66 2.78 23.37 5.93
N SER A 67 2.57 23.39 7.25
CA SER A 67 1.68 24.34 7.92
C SER A 67 2.25 25.77 7.84
N PRO A 68 1.44 26.83 7.57
CA PRO A 68 -0.03 26.84 7.48
C PRO A 68 -0.59 26.53 6.08
N THR A 69 0.24 26.47 5.04
CA THR A 69 -0.21 26.33 3.64
C THR A 69 -0.95 25.01 3.40
N ILE A 70 -0.42 23.91 3.93
CA ILE A 70 -1.02 22.57 3.85
C ILE A 70 -0.98 21.93 5.25
N PRO A 71 -2.09 21.98 6.01
CA PRO A 71 -2.18 21.36 7.33
C PRO A 71 -2.08 19.83 7.28
N ALA A 72 -1.71 19.20 8.40
CA ALA A 72 -1.78 17.74 8.55
C ALA A 72 -3.23 17.23 8.34
N GLY A 73 -3.39 16.05 7.74
CA GLY A 73 -4.69 15.50 7.37
C GLY A 73 -5.29 16.08 6.07
N SER A 74 -4.54 16.91 5.35
CA SER A 74 -4.91 17.37 4.01
C SER A 74 -4.65 16.28 2.95
N ALA A 75 -5.40 16.34 1.85
CA ALA A 75 -5.08 15.61 0.63
C ALA A 75 -4.82 16.61 -0.49
N SER A 76 -3.78 16.35 -1.30
CA SER A 76 -3.45 17.22 -2.42
C SER A 76 -3.40 16.45 -3.72
N LEU A 77 -3.82 17.12 -4.78
CA LEU A 77 -3.65 16.65 -6.13
C LEU A 77 -2.27 17.07 -6.61
N VAL A 78 -1.46 16.09 -7.01
CA VAL A 78 -0.11 16.32 -7.50
C VAL A 78 0.02 15.86 -8.94
N ARG A 79 0.88 16.51 -9.69
CA ARG A 79 1.20 16.16 -11.07
C ARG A 79 2.69 15.88 -11.17
N GLU A 80 3.04 14.77 -11.79
CA GLU A 80 4.44 14.49 -12.13
C GLU A 80 4.88 15.39 -13.30
N ILE A 81 5.93 16.16 -13.07
CA ILE A 81 6.56 17.06 -14.05
C ILE A 81 8.06 16.79 -14.12
N PRO A 82 8.73 17.05 -15.27
CA PRO A 82 10.18 17.09 -15.33
C PRO A 82 10.72 18.09 -14.29
N ALA A 83 11.79 17.72 -13.59
CA ALA A 83 12.39 18.59 -12.57
C ALA A 83 12.93 19.91 -13.17
N ALA A 84 13.24 19.92 -14.47
CA ALA A 84 13.65 21.12 -15.22
C ALA A 84 12.53 22.18 -15.36
N ASP A 85 11.26 21.78 -15.26
CA ASP A 85 10.11 22.70 -15.36
C ASP A 85 9.71 23.30 -13.99
N MET A 86 10.39 22.89 -12.92
CA MET A 86 10.12 23.33 -11.55
C MET A 86 10.64 24.76 -11.31
N GLU A 87 9.86 25.57 -10.62
CA GLU A 87 10.24 26.95 -10.28
C GLU A 87 10.50 27.13 -8.77
N VAL A 88 11.31 28.14 -8.43
CA VAL A 88 11.51 28.53 -7.04
C VAL A 88 10.19 29.01 -6.45
N GLY A 89 9.78 28.41 -5.34
CA GLY A 89 8.50 28.66 -4.68
C GLY A 89 7.47 27.55 -4.87
N ASP A 90 7.69 26.61 -5.78
CA ASP A 90 6.81 25.45 -5.97
C ASP A 90 6.84 24.52 -4.75
N ILE A 91 5.71 23.87 -4.49
CA ILE A 91 5.63 22.80 -3.49
C ILE A 91 5.72 21.48 -4.24
N VAL A 92 6.80 20.75 -3.99
CA VAL A 92 7.08 19.51 -4.72
C VAL A 92 7.28 18.36 -3.76
N THR A 93 6.83 17.19 -4.18
CA THR A 93 7.11 15.92 -3.53
C THR A 93 8.25 15.23 -4.26
N VAL A 94 9.29 14.88 -3.51
CA VAL A 94 10.51 14.21 -4.00
C VAL A 94 10.65 12.86 -3.31
N ASP A 95 10.98 11.84 -4.09
CA ASP A 95 11.32 10.51 -3.57
C ASP A 95 12.79 10.51 -3.13
N ARG A 96 13.04 10.07 -1.90
CA ARG A 96 14.38 10.06 -1.29
C ARG A 96 15.08 8.71 -1.42
N GLY A 97 14.68 7.91 -2.41
CA GLY A 97 15.13 6.54 -2.62
C GLY A 97 14.05 5.50 -2.29
N ASP A 98 14.31 4.26 -2.69
CA ASP A 98 13.40 3.15 -2.49
C ASP A 98 13.14 2.90 -0.99
N LYS A 99 11.88 2.76 -0.61
CA LYS A 99 11.40 2.54 0.77
C LYS A 99 11.55 3.72 1.75
N VAL A 100 12.09 4.88 1.34
CA VAL A 100 12.04 6.12 2.16
C VAL A 100 10.75 6.86 1.89
N LEU A 101 10.07 7.33 2.94
CA LEU A 101 8.85 8.11 2.74
C LEU A 101 9.17 9.39 1.95
N PRO A 102 8.39 9.67 0.88
CA PRO A 102 8.59 10.86 0.07
C PRO A 102 8.40 12.11 0.93
N VAL A 103 9.24 13.10 0.67
CA VAL A 103 9.20 14.39 1.38
C VAL A 103 8.51 15.42 0.49
N THR A 104 7.67 16.28 1.08
CA THR A 104 6.98 17.35 0.36
C THR A 104 7.28 18.68 1.00
N HIS A 105 8.04 19.52 0.30
CA HIS A 105 8.50 20.82 0.81
C HIS A 105 8.47 21.87 -0.31
N ARG A 106 8.67 23.14 0.07
CA ARG A 106 8.76 24.25 -0.88
C ARG A 106 10.18 24.39 -1.42
N VAL A 107 10.31 24.49 -2.74
CA VAL A 107 11.57 24.77 -3.41
C VAL A 107 12.02 26.18 -3.03
N THR A 108 13.22 26.29 -2.47
CA THR A 108 13.79 27.58 -2.04
C THR A 108 14.92 28.05 -2.95
N ASP A 109 15.63 27.14 -3.60
CA ASP A 109 16.75 27.46 -4.47
C ASP A 109 16.99 26.33 -5.48
N ILE A 110 17.38 26.68 -6.71
CA ILE A 110 17.74 25.73 -7.77
C ILE A 110 19.24 25.91 -8.02
N LYS A 111 20.05 24.89 -7.70
CA LYS A 111 21.52 24.97 -7.70
C LYS A 111 22.12 24.66 -9.07
N ASN A 112 21.68 23.56 -9.67
CA ASN A 112 22.27 23.05 -10.90
C ASN A 112 21.21 22.30 -11.73
N ILE A 113 21.31 22.40 -13.04
CA ILE A 113 20.51 21.65 -14.01
C ILE A 113 21.52 20.93 -14.91
N ASP A 114 21.53 19.60 -14.85
CA ASP A 114 22.29 18.77 -15.77
C ASP A 114 21.49 18.59 -17.06
N GLU A 115 21.83 19.37 -18.09
CA GLU A 115 21.16 19.31 -19.41
C GLU A 115 21.34 17.96 -20.12
N SER A 116 22.31 17.12 -19.71
CA SER A 116 22.57 15.83 -20.35
C SER A 116 21.69 14.70 -19.80
N THR A 117 21.35 14.75 -18.51
CA THR A 117 20.50 13.76 -17.83
C THR A 117 19.08 14.29 -17.57
N GLY A 118 18.89 15.61 -17.55
CA GLY A 118 17.65 16.26 -17.13
C GLY A 118 17.51 16.35 -15.60
N ALA A 119 18.52 15.92 -14.84
CA ALA A 119 18.51 15.98 -13.38
C ALA A 119 18.72 17.41 -12.88
N VAL A 120 17.93 17.82 -11.89
CA VAL A 120 18.04 19.14 -11.25
C VAL A 120 18.43 18.94 -9.79
N THR A 121 19.44 19.67 -9.33
CA THR A 121 19.82 19.77 -7.92
C THR A 121 19.21 21.03 -7.31
N PHE A 122 18.43 20.89 -6.24
CA PHE A 122 17.67 21.98 -5.62
C PHE A 122 17.56 21.82 -4.10
N GLU A 123 17.32 22.93 -3.42
CA GLU A 123 17.10 22.97 -1.97
C GLU A 123 15.62 23.18 -1.67
N MET A 124 15.10 22.43 -0.70
CA MET A 124 13.74 22.55 -0.23
C MET A 124 13.66 22.95 1.25
N LYS A 125 12.50 23.47 1.64
CA LYS A 125 12.20 23.83 3.03
C LYS A 125 10.71 23.63 3.32
N GLY A 126 10.38 23.00 4.44
CA GLY A 126 9.02 22.98 4.95
C GLY A 126 8.55 24.35 5.41
N ASP A 127 7.31 24.74 5.07
CA ASP A 127 6.76 26.05 5.44
C ASP A 127 6.72 26.29 6.96
N ALA A 128 6.58 25.21 7.76
CA ALA A 128 6.59 25.26 9.21
C ALA A 128 8.01 25.18 9.82
N ASN A 129 9.02 24.85 9.02
CA ASN A 129 10.38 24.63 9.51
C ASN A 129 11.14 25.97 9.63
N ALA A 130 12.00 26.10 10.64
CA ALA A 130 12.86 27.27 10.79
C ALA A 130 14.00 27.29 9.76
N GLU A 131 14.64 26.14 9.57
CA GLU A 131 15.79 25.94 8.70
C GLU A 131 15.40 25.22 7.40
N LYS A 132 16.30 25.26 6.41
CA LYS A 132 16.17 24.48 5.17
C LYS A 132 16.44 23.01 5.45
N ASP A 133 16.06 22.15 4.51
CA ASP A 133 16.43 20.74 4.60
C ASP A 133 17.97 20.59 4.60
N PRO A 134 18.52 19.61 5.34
CA PRO A 134 19.98 19.51 5.56
C PRO A 134 20.79 19.31 4.27
N ASP A 135 20.25 18.53 3.34
CA ASP A 135 20.92 18.14 2.10
C ASP A 135 20.12 18.60 0.87
N PRO A 136 20.79 19.07 -0.21
CA PRO A 136 20.14 19.29 -1.49
C PRO A 136 19.60 18.00 -2.11
N TYR A 137 18.49 18.12 -2.82
CA TYR A 137 17.87 17.01 -3.54
C TYR A 137 18.28 17.04 -5.00
N THR A 138 18.48 15.88 -5.61
CA THR A 138 18.70 15.74 -7.05
C THR A 138 17.68 14.78 -7.62
N ALA A 139 16.89 15.23 -8.60
CA ALA A 139 15.85 14.42 -9.22
C ALA A 139 15.65 14.80 -10.70
N GLU A 140 15.26 13.83 -11.53
CA GLU A 140 14.86 14.04 -12.92
C GLU A 140 13.38 14.41 -13.06
N THR A 141 12.54 13.85 -12.18
CA THR A 141 11.10 14.14 -12.11
C THR A 141 10.69 14.48 -10.67
N VAL A 142 9.71 15.38 -10.55
CA VAL A 142 9.14 15.79 -9.26
C VAL A 142 7.62 15.80 -9.35
N ARG A 143 6.96 15.58 -8.22
CA ARG A 143 5.49 15.66 -8.14
C ARG A 143 5.08 17.03 -7.59
N ALA A 144 4.71 17.95 -8.48
CA ALA A 144 4.28 19.29 -8.13
C ALA A 144 2.85 19.30 -7.58
N VAL A 145 2.63 19.98 -6.46
CA VAL A 145 1.31 20.14 -5.84
C VAL A 145 0.50 21.18 -6.61
N MET A 146 -0.62 20.75 -7.19
CA MET A 146 -1.52 21.62 -7.95
C MET A 146 -2.53 22.33 -7.04
N PHE A 147 -3.17 21.57 -6.15
CA PHE A 147 -4.07 22.12 -5.12
C PHE A 147 -4.18 21.17 -3.93
N SER A 148 -4.49 21.72 -2.76
CA SER A 148 -4.67 20.98 -1.50
C SER A 148 -6.07 21.22 -0.92
N VAL A 149 -6.64 20.19 -0.28
CA VAL A 149 -7.90 20.28 0.45
C VAL A 149 -7.70 19.81 1.90
N PRO A 150 -7.80 20.72 2.89
CA PRO A 150 -7.63 20.37 4.30
C PRO A 150 -8.69 19.41 4.83
N GLY A 151 -8.29 18.49 5.72
CA GLY A 151 -9.19 17.60 6.47
C GLY A 151 -9.82 16.45 5.66
N VAL A 152 -9.45 16.27 4.39
CA VAL A 152 -10.04 15.25 3.51
C VAL A 152 -9.35 13.89 3.62
N ALA A 153 -8.09 13.84 4.09
CA ALA A 153 -7.35 12.57 4.15
C ALA A 153 -8.02 11.48 5.01
N PRO A 154 -8.55 11.76 6.22
CA PRO A 154 -9.23 10.75 7.03
C PRO A 154 -10.50 10.21 6.35
N ILE A 155 -11.24 11.07 5.64
CA ILE A 155 -12.41 10.67 4.87
C ILE A 155 -11.97 9.73 3.76
N LEU A 156 -10.99 10.10 2.93
CA LEU A 156 -10.51 9.24 1.84
C LEU A 156 -9.97 7.90 2.35
N GLN A 157 -9.31 7.88 3.51
CA GLN A 157 -8.83 6.65 4.13
C GLN A 157 -9.97 5.70 4.48
N GLN A 158 -11.08 6.22 5.03
CA GLN A 158 -12.27 5.42 5.34
C GLN A 158 -12.89 4.80 4.07
N TRP A 159 -12.93 5.54 2.95
CA TRP A 159 -13.48 5.04 1.68
C TRP A 159 -12.59 3.99 1.02
N ARG A 160 -11.30 3.96 1.36
CA ARG A 160 -10.32 2.95 0.93
C ARG A 160 -10.36 1.66 1.73
N ASN A 161 -11.26 1.54 2.71
CA ASN A 161 -11.42 0.32 3.49
C ASN A 161 -11.80 -0.86 2.57
N PRO A 162 -11.04 -1.97 2.55
CA PRO A 162 -11.25 -3.10 1.64
C PRO A 162 -12.63 -3.76 1.83
N PHE A 163 -13.19 -3.73 3.04
CA PHE A 163 -14.53 -4.25 3.32
C PHE A 163 -15.62 -3.40 2.67
N LEU A 164 -15.47 -2.07 2.73
CA LEU A 164 -16.42 -1.14 2.11
C LEU A 164 -16.34 -1.23 0.58
N LEU A 165 -15.13 -1.25 0.03
CA LEU A 165 -14.90 -1.40 -1.41
C LEU A 165 -15.46 -2.74 -1.93
N GLY A 166 -15.21 -3.83 -1.19
CA GLY A 166 -15.77 -5.15 -1.48
C GLY A 166 -17.29 -5.16 -1.45
N GLY A 167 -17.90 -4.54 -0.44
CA GLY A 167 -19.35 -4.40 -0.32
C GLY A 167 -19.98 -3.63 -1.49
N ILE A 168 -19.39 -2.49 -1.88
CA ILE A 168 -19.84 -1.69 -3.02
C ILE A 168 -19.71 -2.50 -4.32
N THR A 169 -18.60 -3.21 -4.51
CA THR A 169 -18.35 -4.01 -5.71
C THR A 169 -19.37 -5.15 -5.84
N ILE A 170 -19.69 -5.85 -4.74
CA ILE A 170 -20.72 -6.89 -4.70
C ILE A 170 -22.10 -6.28 -5.00
N ALA A 171 -22.46 -5.17 -4.35
CA ALA A 171 -23.74 -4.50 -4.57
C ALA A 171 -23.90 -4.03 -6.03
N ALA A 172 -22.86 -3.43 -6.61
CA ALA A 172 -22.85 -3.02 -8.02
C ALA A 172 -22.98 -4.23 -8.96
N SER A 173 -22.26 -5.32 -8.68
CA SER A 173 -22.34 -6.55 -9.46
C SER A 173 -23.74 -7.16 -9.42
N LEU A 174 -24.35 -7.23 -8.23
CA LEU A 174 -25.73 -7.70 -8.05
C LEU A 174 -26.74 -6.80 -8.79
N LEU A 175 -26.54 -5.48 -8.77
CA LEU A 175 -27.38 -4.53 -9.49
C LEU A 175 -27.29 -4.77 -11.00
N VAL A 176 -26.08 -4.94 -11.55
CA VAL A 176 -25.89 -5.26 -12.97
C VAL A 176 -26.56 -6.58 -13.33
N VAL A 177 -26.35 -7.64 -12.54
CA VAL A 177 -27.00 -8.94 -12.75
C VAL A 177 -28.52 -8.80 -12.70
N TRP A 178 -29.06 -8.06 -11.74
CA TRP A 178 -30.50 -7.84 -11.61
C TRP A 178 -31.08 -7.01 -12.77
N ALA A 179 -30.37 -5.97 -13.21
CA ALA A 179 -30.80 -5.08 -14.29
C ALA A 179 -30.80 -5.79 -15.65
N PHE A 180 -29.80 -6.65 -15.89
CA PHE A 180 -29.66 -7.43 -17.13
C PHE A 180 -30.22 -8.85 -17.01
N TRP A 181 -30.89 -9.19 -15.90
CA TRP A 181 -31.55 -10.49 -15.76
C TRP A 181 -32.65 -10.61 -16.82
N PRO A 182 -32.65 -11.66 -17.67
CA PRO A 182 -33.62 -11.80 -18.75
C PRO A 182 -35.03 -11.92 -18.16
N ARG A 183 -35.77 -10.82 -18.18
CA ARG A 183 -37.20 -10.82 -17.91
C ARG A 183 -37.85 -11.49 -19.11
N ARG A 184 -38.46 -12.65 -18.88
CA ARG A 184 -39.28 -13.29 -19.89
C ARG A 184 -40.44 -12.34 -20.16
N ASP A 185 -40.49 -11.76 -21.34
CA ASP A 185 -41.67 -11.06 -21.80
C ASP A 185 -42.77 -12.12 -21.95
N GLU A 186 -43.86 -12.00 -21.18
CA GLU A 186 -45.07 -12.85 -21.26
C GLU A 186 -45.72 -12.85 -22.67
N ALA A 187 -45.18 -12.07 -23.61
CA ALA A 187 -45.62 -12.02 -25.00
C ALA A 187 -45.19 -13.23 -25.86
N ASP A 188 -44.31 -14.11 -25.36
CA ASP A 188 -43.91 -15.34 -26.07
C ASP A 188 -44.84 -16.54 -25.77
N ASP A 189 -45.61 -16.51 -24.67
CA ASP A 189 -46.53 -17.60 -24.33
C ASP A 189 -47.78 -17.61 -25.23
N ASP A 190 -48.23 -16.44 -25.69
CA ASP A 190 -49.36 -16.31 -26.63
C ASP A 190 -49.03 -16.85 -28.04
N LYS A 191 -47.74 -16.90 -28.42
CA LYS A 191 -47.30 -17.42 -29.72
C LYS A 191 -47.15 -18.94 -29.75
N LEU A 192 -46.93 -19.56 -28.58
CA LEU A 192 -46.83 -21.01 -28.44
C LEU A 192 -48.19 -21.70 -28.38
N ALA A 193 -49.25 -20.99 -27.97
CA ALA A 193 -50.61 -21.51 -27.93
C ALA A 193 -51.27 -21.65 -29.32
N GLU A 194 -50.90 -20.81 -30.30
CA GLU A 194 -51.50 -20.82 -31.65
C GLU A 194 -50.82 -21.82 -32.60
N ALA A 195 -49.61 -22.31 -32.28
CA ALA A 195 -48.85 -23.25 -33.11
C ALA A 195 -49.23 -24.74 -32.88
N ALA A 196 -50.11 -25.04 -31.92
CA ALA A 196 -50.46 -26.41 -31.53
C ALA A 196 -51.59 -27.06 -32.36
N ARG A 197 -51.60 -26.85 -33.69
CA ARG A 197 -52.44 -27.65 -34.61
C ARG A 197 -51.57 -28.62 -35.43
N PRO A 198 -51.75 -29.94 -35.30
CA PRO A 198 -50.83 -30.90 -35.89
C PRO A 198 -51.20 -31.19 -37.35
N HIS A 199 -50.25 -31.01 -38.26
CA HIS A 199 -50.27 -31.71 -39.56
C HIS A 199 -48.97 -32.51 -39.71
N ALA A 200 -49.16 -33.83 -39.77
CA ALA A 200 -48.12 -34.82 -39.98
C ALA A 200 -47.80 -34.99 -41.46
N ARG A 201 -46.49 -35.12 -41.76
CA ARG A 201 -45.80 -35.78 -42.91
C ARG A 201 -44.47 -35.02 -43.12
N SER A 202 -43.31 -35.60 -43.38
CA SER A 202 -42.74 -36.96 -43.43
C SER A 202 -41.20 -36.76 -43.39
N PRO A 203 -40.37 -37.74 -43.01
CA PRO A 203 -38.93 -37.54 -42.87
C PRO A 203 -38.23 -37.73 -44.23
N ARG A 204 -37.19 -36.94 -44.53
CA ARG A 204 -36.12 -37.30 -45.50
C ARG A 204 -34.96 -36.29 -45.52
N HIS A 205 -33.78 -36.81 -45.14
CA HIS A 205 -32.40 -36.39 -45.49
C HIS A 205 -31.91 -35.04 -44.90
N ALA A 206 -30.66 -34.84 -44.48
CA ALA A 206 -29.43 -35.61 -44.55
C ALA A 206 -28.52 -35.18 -43.40
N ILE A 207 -27.74 -36.14 -42.89
CA ILE A 207 -26.57 -35.91 -42.04
C ILE A 207 -25.51 -35.20 -42.89
N ALA A 208 -25.06 -34.02 -42.47
CA ALA A 208 -23.81 -33.43 -42.94
C ALA A 208 -23.15 -32.66 -41.79
N LEU A 209 -22.06 -33.24 -41.28
CA LEU A 209 -21.12 -32.63 -40.35
C LEU A 209 -20.20 -31.67 -41.13
N PRO A 210 -19.76 -30.56 -40.52
CA PRO A 210 -18.33 -30.21 -40.58
C PRO A 210 -17.83 -29.86 -39.16
N VAL A 211 -16.87 -30.61 -38.60
CA VAL A 211 -15.41 -30.38 -38.69
C VAL A 211 -15.05 -28.92 -38.41
N VAL A 212 -14.62 -28.66 -37.16
CA VAL A 212 -14.06 -27.38 -36.71
C VAL A 212 -12.58 -27.36 -37.11
N LEU A 213 -12.25 -26.52 -38.09
CA LEU A 213 -10.88 -26.19 -38.45
C LEU A 213 -10.41 -25.02 -37.56
N ALA A 214 -9.46 -25.30 -36.68
CA ALA A 214 -8.72 -24.27 -35.96
C ALA A 214 -7.75 -23.60 -36.94
N VAL A 215 -7.98 -22.32 -37.22
CA VAL A 215 -7.00 -21.45 -37.88
C VAL A 215 -6.54 -20.45 -36.83
N ALA A 216 -5.32 -20.70 -36.35
CA ALA A 216 -4.43 -19.71 -35.81
C ALA A 216 -4.06 -18.72 -36.94
N ILE A 217 -4.14 -17.43 -36.66
CA ILE A 217 -3.37 -16.42 -37.38
C ILE A 217 -2.27 -16.00 -36.42
N GLY A 218 -1.07 -16.50 -36.69
CA GLY A 218 0.17 -16.00 -36.12
C GLY A 218 0.56 -14.67 -36.79
N GLY A 219 1.05 -13.76 -35.99
CA GLY A 219 1.96 -12.71 -36.42
C GLY A 219 3.40 -13.18 -36.19
N GLN A 220 4.01 -13.71 -37.24
CA GLN A 220 5.43 -13.64 -37.63
C GLN A 220 6.47 -13.57 -36.50
N VAL A 221 7.17 -14.69 -36.28
CA VAL A 221 8.53 -14.72 -35.72
C VAL A 221 9.46 -15.08 -36.89
N ALA A 222 10.42 -14.21 -37.19
CA ALA A 222 11.62 -14.57 -37.93
C ALA A 222 12.79 -14.76 -36.93
N PRO A 223 13.69 -15.72 -37.16
CA PRO A 223 14.67 -16.17 -36.19
C PRO A 223 16.03 -15.49 -36.36
N GLY A 224 16.77 -15.33 -35.26
CA GLY A 224 18.22 -15.14 -35.32
C GLY A 224 18.75 -14.06 -34.39
N SER A 225 19.12 -14.45 -33.17
CA SER A 225 20.47 -14.26 -32.61
C SER A 225 20.47 -14.65 -31.14
N SER A 226 21.06 -15.79 -30.86
CA SER A 226 21.67 -16.16 -29.59
C SER A 226 22.73 -15.13 -29.19
N PHE A 227 22.58 -14.52 -28.02
CA PHE A 227 23.66 -14.02 -27.15
C PHE A 227 23.17 -14.22 -25.70
N ALA A 228 23.70 -15.25 -25.03
CA ALA A 228 24.54 -15.14 -23.83
C ALA A 228 23.72 -14.67 -22.60
N GLU A 229 23.46 -15.46 -21.54
CA GLU A 229 24.43 -16.24 -20.75
C GLU A 229 25.84 -15.64 -20.81
N ASP A 230 25.96 -14.41 -20.29
CA ASP A 230 27.15 -13.94 -19.57
C ASP A 230 26.84 -12.60 -18.88
N ALA A 231 26.50 -12.68 -17.59
CA ALA A 231 26.87 -11.70 -16.56
C ALA A 231 26.58 -12.31 -15.18
N LEU A 232 27.36 -13.32 -14.82
CA LEU A 232 27.83 -13.41 -13.44
C LEU A 232 28.49 -12.07 -13.09
N SER A 233 28.20 -11.57 -11.88
CA SER A 233 28.95 -10.52 -11.20
C SER A 233 28.90 -9.11 -11.84
N ALA A 234 27.92 -8.32 -11.44
CA ALA A 234 28.12 -6.88 -11.23
C ALA A 234 27.14 -6.38 -10.15
N GLY A 235 27.70 -5.99 -8.99
CA GLY A 235 27.03 -5.15 -7.99
C GLY A 235 25.95 -5.84 -7.17
N ALA A 236 26.34 -6.57 -6.12
CA ALA A 236 25.56 -6.56 -4.89
C ALA A 236 25.67 -5.15 -4.30
N ASP A 237 24.95 -4.19 -4.88
CA ASP A 237 24.84 -2.85 -4.31
C ASP A 237 23.88 -2.94 -3.12
N ARG A 238 24.56 -3.02 -1.98
CA ARG A 238 24.10 -2.96 -0.59
C ARG A 238 22.74 -2.26 -0.46
N ALA A 239 21.72 -3.04 -0.12
CA ALA A 239 20.51 -2.55 0.50
C ALA A 239 20.88 -1.87 1.83
N VAL A 240 21.15 -0.57 1.78
CA VAL A 240 21.31 0.25 2.99
C VAL A 240 19.91 0.51 3.51
N ALA A 241 19.68 -0.01 4.70
CA ALA A 241 18.41 -0.01 5.39
C ALA A 241 17.94 1.37 5.85
N ALA A 242 16.64 1.48 6.13
CA ALA A 242 16.02 2.64 6.76
C ALA A 242 16.83 3.08 7.99
N ALA A 243 17.37 4.30 7.94
CA ALA A 243 18.05 4.92 9.06
C ALA A 243 17.03 5.64 9.95
N ALA A 244 17.06 5.38 11.25
CA ALA A 244 16.32 6.15 12.25
C ALA A 244 17.30 6.98 13.07
N ASP A 245 17.00 8.26 13.24
CA ASP A 245 17.82 9.20 14.01
C ASP A 245 17.15 9.45 15.36
N THR A 246 17.86 9.12 16.44
CA THR A 246 17.47 9.42 17.83
C THR A 246 18.35 10.55 18.35
N THR A 247 17.71 11.59 18.87
CA THR A 247 18.39 12.82 19.30
C THR A 247 18.05 13.11 20.76
N GLY A 248 19.08 13.21 21.60
CA GLY A 248 19.02 13.83 22.92
C GLY A 248 19.48 15.28 22.87
N ASP A 249 19.69 15.87 24.05
CA ASP A 249 20.16 17.26 24.18
C ASP A 249 21.61 17.42 23.69
N ILE A 250 22.44 16.40 23.90
CA ILE A 250 23.86 16.38 23.55
C ILE A 250 24.21 15.13 22.73
N LEU A 251 23.68 13.97 23.13
CA LEU A 251 23.95 12.70 22.48
C LEU A 251 23.07 12.49 21.25
N ARG A 252 23.64 11.88 20.23
CA ARG A 252 22.96 11.53 18.99
C ARG A 252 23.25 10.08 18.66
N MET A 253 22.21 9.37 18.22
CA MET A 253 22.33 8.02 17.72
C MET A 253 21.63 7.91 16.38
N ARG A 254 22.20 7.11 15.48
CA ARG A 254 21.59 6.75 14.20
C ARG A 254 21.68 5.25 14.03
N ASP A 255 20.55 4.56 13.98
CA ASP A 255 20.51 3.14 13.67
C ASP A 255 20.12 2.89 12.22
N PHE A 256 20.72 1.87 11.61
CA PHE A 256 20.37 1.38 10.28
C PHE A 256 20.67 -0.12 10.18
N GLY A 257 19.75 -0.89 9.62
CA GLY A 257 19.92 -2.33 9.42
C GLY A 257 18.66 -2.97 8.84
N ASP A 258 18.75 -4.20 8.32
CA ASP A 258 17.61 -4.84 7.65
C ASP A 258 16.50 -5.21 8.65
N ILE A 259 15.59 -4.25 8.89
CA ILE A 259 14.47 -4.38 9.82
C ILE A 259 13.52 -5.50 9.40
N GLU A 260 13.34 -5.74 8.09
CA GLU A 260 12.50 -6.83 7.60
C GLU A 260 13.10 -8.19 7.96
N LYS A 261 14.42 -8.33 7.82
CA LYS A 261 15.15 -9.54 8.20
C LYS A 261 15.15 -9.76 9.72
N MET A 262 15.24 -8.70 10.52
CA MET A 262 15.13 -8.78 11.99
C MET A 262 13.72 -9.19 12.44
N ARG A 263 12.67 -8.68 11.78
CA ARG A 263 11.28 -9.04 12.11
C ARG A 263 10.91 -10.46 11.69
N ASN A 264 11.57 -11.00 10.67
CA ASN A 264 11.29 -12.32 10.10
C ASN A 264 12.48 -13.31 10.27
N LEU A 265 13.09 -13.33 11.47
CA LEU A 265 14.13 -14.29 11.80
C LEU A 265 13.58 -15.72 11.82
N SER A 266 14.18 -16.60 11.01
CA SER A 266 13.94 -18.05 11.06
C SER A 266 14.99 -18.71 11.95
N PRO A 267 14.72 -19.88 12.56
CA PRO A 267 15.73 -20.62 13.32
C PRO A 267 17.00 -20.85 12.50
N GLY A 268 18.16 -20.56 13.08
CA GLY A 268 19.47 -20.57 12.41
C GLY A 268 19.76 -19.34 11.55
N GLY A 269 18.79 -18.42 11.41
CA GLY A 269 18.96 -17.15 10.75
C GLY A 269 19.61 -16.10 11.67
N SER A 270 20.33 -15.18 11.05
CA SER A 270 20.90 -14.01 11.73
C SER A 270 20.54 -12.73 11.00
N ALA A 271 20.38 -11.66 11.79
CA ALA A 271 20.11 -10.33 11.31
C ALA A 271 21.04 -9.34 12.01
N THR A 272 21.56 -8.39 11.24
CA THR A 272 22.56 -7.43 11.69
C THR A 272 22.03 -6.02 11.49
N TRP A 273 22.25 -5.18 12.48
CA TRP A 273 22.02 -3.75 12.39
C TRP A 273 23.17 -3.00 13.05
N THR A 274 23.27 -1.74 12.69
CA THR A 274 24.37 -0.87 13.07
C THR A 274 23.81 0.35 13.75
N VAL A 275 24.50 0.84 14.77
CA VAL A 275 24.16 2.04 15.52
C VAL A 275 25.38 2.95 15.57
N ASP A 276 25.29 4.10 14.94
CA ASP A 276 26.27 5.18 15.04
C ASP A 276 25.96 6.04 16.26
N VAL A 277 26.98 6.31 17.07
CA VAL A 277 26.88 7.09 18.31
C VAL A 277 27.91 8.21 18.26
N TRP A 278 27.45 9.45 18.47
CA TRP A 278 28.30 10.64 18.57
C TRP A 278 27.68 11.66 19.52
N ALA A 279 28.50 12.59 20.02
CA ALA A 279 28.04 13.66 20.89
C ALA A 279 28.29 15.03 20.25
N ALA A 280 27.33 15.94 20.38
CA ALA A 280 27.50 17.36 20.07
C ALA A 280 27.79 18.13 21.38
N ALA A 281 28.84 17.73 22.08
CA ALA A 281 29.16 18.21 23.42
C ALA A 281 29.87 19.58 23.41
N PRO A 282 29.46 20.55 24.24
CA PRO A 282 30.17 21.82 24.39
C PRO A 282 31.49 21.70 25.17
N GLU A 283 31.61 20.68 26.04
CA GLU A 283 32.81 20.36 26.81
C GLU A 283 33.15 18.88 26.65
N PRO A 284 34.44 18.49 26.64
CA PRO A 284 34.85 17.09 26.55
C PRO A 284 34.38 16.27 27.75
N GLY A 285 33.95 15.05 27.50
CA GLY A 285 33.66 14.07 28.55
C GLY A 285 33.40 12.68 28.01
N ASN A 286 33.05 11.76 28.91
CA ASN A 286 32.91 10.34 28.56
C ASN A 286 31.44 9.98 28.31
N VAL A 287 31.23 9.10 27.33
CA VAL A 287 29.95 8.50 26.99
C VAL A 287 30.07 6.99 27.15
N ALA A 288 29.29 6.42 28.06
CA ALA A 288 29.17 4.98 28.22
C ALA A 288 28.12 4.46 27.23
N VAL A 289 28.46 3.40 26.50
CA VAL A 289 27.52 2.71 25.61
C VAL A 289 27.22 1.33 26.18
N SER A 290 25.94 1.02 26.32
CA SER A 290 25.45 -0.25 26.83
C SER A 290 24.44 -0.90 25.88
N ILE A 291 24.23 -2.19 26.05
CA ILE A 291 23.24 -2.97 25.30
C ILE A 291 22.36 -3.74 26.29
N GLY A 292 21.06 -3.80 26.02
CA GLY A 292 20.11 -4.49 26.88
C GLY A 292 18.95 -5.09 26.11
N SER A 293 18.23 -5.99 26.77
CA SER A 293 16.97 -6.54 26.27
C SER A 293 15.84 -5.51 26.38
N GLY A 294 15.01 -5.43 25.34
CA GLY A 294 13.80 -4.61 25.29
C GLY A 294 12.54 -5.41 25.64
N ALA A 295 11.37 -4.78 25.47
CA ALA A 295 10.09 -5.43 25.76
C ALA A 295 9.89 -6.73 24.96
N GLY A 296 9.18 -7.70 25.56
CA GLY A 296 8.83 -8.98 24.94
C GLY A 296 9.98 -10.01 24.87
N ALA A 297 11.18 -9.67 25.34
CA ALA A 297 12.37 -10.53 25.27
C ALA A 297 12.23 -11.90 25.95
N GLU A 298 11.27 -12.08 26.85
CA GLU A 298 11.09 -13.27 27.69
C GLU A 298 10.98 -14.58 26.89
N ALA A 299 10.16 -14.60 25.85
CA ALA A 299 9.91 -15.81 25.06
C ALA A 299 11.11 -16.25 24.19
N LEU A 300 12.01 -15.31 23.89
CA LEU A 300 13.19 -15.52 23.05
C LEU A 300 14.51 -15.42 23.84
N ALA A 301 14.43 -15.25 25.16
CA ALA A 301 15.57 -14.91 26.01
C ALA A 301 16.70 -15.96 25.95
N ASP A 302 16.33 -17.24 25.86
CA ASP A 302 17.26 -18.38 25.85
C ASP A 302 17.54 -18.94 24.44
N SER A 303 16.90 -18.39 23.41
CA SER A 303 17.05 -18.84 22.01
C SER A 303 17.71 -17.82 21.10
N LEU A 304 17.76 -16.55 21.51
CA LEU A 304 18.40 -15.48 20.75
C LEU A 304 19.79 -15.18 21.32
N THR A 305 20.82 -15.29 20.48
CA THR A 305 22.19 -14.93 20.81
C THR A 305 22.59 -13.62 20.14
N ILE A 306 23.35 -12.80 20.86
CA ILE A 306 23.76 -11.47 20.46
C ILE A 306 25.30 -11.41 20.36
N ASP A 307 25.77 -10.94 19.22
CA ASP A 307 27.17 -10.58 18.97
C ASP A 307 27.26 -9.06 18.77
N VAL A 308 28.24 -8.42 19.40
CA VAL A 308 28.45 -6.96 19.31
C VAL A 308 29.88 -6.67 18.86
N ARG A 309 30.02 -5.79 17.88
CA ARG A 309 31.30 -5.30 17.36
C ARG A 309 31.34 -3.79 17.35
N GLU A 310 32.54 -3.23 17.49
CA GLU A 310 32.77 -1.80 17.45
C GLU A 310 33.79 -1.43 16.37
N CYS A 311 33.55 -0.31 15.68
CA CYS A 311 34.53 0.33 14.81
C CYS A 311 34.40 1.87 14.83
N SER A 312 35.41 2.57 14.30
CA SER A 312 35.37 4.05 14.14
C SER A 312 34.45 4.47 12.99
N MET A 313 33.71 5.57 13.17
CA MET A 313 32.74 6.09 12.18
C MET A 313 33.37 6.87 11.02
N THR A 314 34.59 6.49 10.60
CA THR A 314 35.37 7.20 9.57
C THR A 314 35.28 6.57 8.18
N GLU A 315 34.59 5.44 8.06
CA GLU A 315 34.42 4.74 6.77
C GLU A 315 33.00 4.95 6.25
N THR A 316 32.90 5.31 4.96
CA THR A 316 31.63 5.42 4.19
C THR A 316 30.87 4.09 4.07
N GLU A 317 31.33 3.02 4.71
CA GLU A 317 30.68 1.72 4.73
C GLU A 317 29.53 1.69 5.75
N SER A 318 28.56 0.79 5.57
CA SER A 318 27.41 0.62 6.48
C SER A 318 27.57 -0.57 7.44
N THR A 319 28.76 -1.15 7.53
CA THR A 319 29.07 -2.35 8.32
C THR A 319 30.49 -2.23 8.83
N CYS A 320 30.79 -2.85 9.97
CA CYS A 320 32.17 -2.82 10.47
C CYS A 320 33.07 -3.76 9.64
N PRO A 321 34.31 -3.36 9.30
CA PRO A 321 35.24 -4.21 8.57
C PRO A 321 35.56 -5.52 9.28
N ASN A 322 35.91 -6.53 8.49
CA ASN A 322 36.42 -7.80 9.01
C ASN A 322 37.70 -7.58 9.84
N GLY A 323 37.60 -7.71 11.16
CA GLY A 323 38.72 -7.52 12.09
C GLY A 323 38.48 -6.43 13.14
N SER A 324 37.34 -5.73 13.07
CA SER A 324 36.87 -4.81 14.12
C SER A 324 36.81 -5.47 15.49
N GLU A 325 36.98 -4.69 16.56
CA GLU A 325 36.98 -5.17 17.93
C GLU A 325 35.63 -5.80 18.27
N ARG A 326 35.67 -7.00 18.87
CA ARG A 326 34.46 -7.75 19.22
C ARG A 326 34.25 -7.68 20.72
N LEU A 327 33.19 -6.98 21.12
CA LEU A 327 32.87 -6.69 22.51
C LEU A 327 32.05 -7.83 23.14
N ILE A 328 31.11 -8.42 22.39
CA ILE A 328 30.29 -9.56 22.82
C ILE A 328 30.35 -10.67 21.77
N ARG A 329 30.43 -11.93 22.23
CA ARG A 329 30.39 -13.11 21.36
C ARG A 329 29.31 -14.09 21.80
N GLY A 330 28.24 -14.22 21.01
CA GLY A 330 27.18 -15.21 21.17
C GLY A 330 26.53 -15.24 22.56
N MET A 331 26.37 -14.09 23.20
CA MET A 331 25.76 -13.97 24.53
C MET A 331 24.24 -14.15 24.42
N LEU A 332 23.61 -14.83 25.38
CA LEU A 332 22.15 -14.99 25.35
C LEU A 332 21.45 -13.67 25.66
N LEU A 333 20.27 -13.46 25.08
CA LEU A 333 19.47 -12.26 25.35
C LEU A 333 19.09 -12.14 26.84
N SER A 334 18.90 -13.27 27.55
CA SER A 334 18.67 -13.30 29.00
C SER A 334 19.85 -12.77 29.83
N GLU A 335 21.07 -12.84 29.30
CA GLU A 335 22.30 -12.41 29.99
C GLU A 335 22.59 -10.91 29.84
N LEU A 336 21.94 -10.23 28.88
CA LEU A 336 22.13 -8.78 28.68
C LEU A 336 21.50 -7.90 29.77
N GLY A 337 20.55 -8.46 30.54
CA GLY A 337 19.70 -7.68 31.44
C GLY A 337 18.74 -6.75 30.69
N PRO A 338 17.76 -6.13 31.39
CA PRO A 338 16.84 -5.18 30.79
C PRO A 338 17.54 -3.85 30.48
N ALA A 339 17.25 -3.29 29.30
CA ALA A 339 17.77 -2.00 28.88
C ALA A 339 17.39 -0.85 29.82
N VAL A 340 16.20 -0.93 30.45
CA VAL A 340 15.69 0.08 31.40
C VAL A 340 16.61 0.25 32.61
N ASP A 341 17.27 -0.83 33.05
CA ASP A 341 18.18 -0.80 34.21
C ASP A 341 19.63 -0.44 33.81
N GLY A 342 19.82 0.13 32.62
CA GLY A 342 21.12 0.53 32.09
C GLY A 342 21.80 -0.53 31.22
N GLY A 343 21.32 -1.77 31.21
CA GLY A 343 21.86 -2.86 30.40
C GLY A 343 23.31 -3.24 30.72
N LEU A 344 23.92 -4.04 29.85
CA LEU A 344 25.34 -4.42 29.92
C LEU A 344 26.19 -3.36 29.21
N GLN A 345 27.07 -2.68 29.95
CA GLN A 345 28.03 -1.74 29.36
C GLN A 345 29.00 -2.49 28.44
N VAL A 346 29.04 -2.09 27.16
CA VAL A 346 29.87 -2.72 26.13
C VAL A 346 31.14 -1.93 25.85
N MET A 347 31.09 -0.61 25.98
CA MET A 347 32.25 0.26 25.73
C MET A 347 32.08 1.63 26.41
N GLU A 348 33.16 2.40 26.37
CA GLU A 348 33.21 3.82 26.77
C GLU A 348 33.95 4.58 25.67
N MET A 349 33.47 5.77 25.33
CA MET A 349 34.05 6.63 24.29
C MET A 349 34.17 8.07 24.77
N ASP A 350 35.16 8.79 24.24
CA ASP A 350 35.25 10.24 24.40
C ASP A 350 34.17 10.93 23.56
N SER A 351 33.66 12.07 24.04
CA SER A 351 32.62 12.86 23.36
C SER A 351 33.05 13.41 22.00
N ASP A 352 34.36 13.54 21.79
CA ASP A 352 34.96 14.05 20.55
C ASP A 352 35.09 12.95 19.48
N ASP A 353 34.93 11.68 19.88
CA ASP A 353 34.96 10.54 18.98
C ASP A 353 33.58 10.27 18.39
N SER A 354 33.56 9.53 17.28
CA SER A 354 32.34 8.95 16.72
C SER A 354 32.53 7.45 16.56
N ARG A 355 31.65 6.68 17.18
CA ARG A 355 31.76 5.22 17.29
C ARG A 355 30.58 4.55 16.62
N ARG A 356 30.84 3.41 16.02
CA ARG A 356 29.86 2.57 15.36
C ARG A 356 29.79 1.24 16.09
N VAL A 357 28.58 0.85 16.50
CA VAL A 357 28.28 -0.41 17.15
C VAL A 357 27.45 -1.27 16.20
N GLU A 358 28.02 -2.38 15.76
CA GLU A 358 27.33 -3.38 14.94
C GLU A 358 26.83 -4.51 15.84
N VAL A 359 25.52 -4.72 15.84
CA VAL A 359 24.85 -5.75 16.63
C VAL A 359 24.27 -6.80 15.69
N THR A 360 24.60 -8.07 15.94
CA THR A 360 24.06 -9.21 15.21
C THR A 360 23.26 -10.09 16.17
N ALA A 361 21.98 -10.26 15.88
CA ALA A 361 21.12 -11.19 16.59
C ALA A 361 20.96 -12.48 15.77
N THR A 362 21.18 -13.62 16.40
CA THR A 362 21.06 -14.95 15.77
C THR A 362 20.05 -15.79 16.55
N LEU A 363 19.06 -16.33 15.85
CA LEU A 363 18.12 -17.27 16.45
C LEU A 363 18.70 -18.69 16.39
N ALA A 364 18.76 -19.39 17.52
CA ALA A 364 19.33 -20.73 17.59
C ALA A 364 18.63 -21.70 16.62
N ALA A 365 19.39 -22.57 15.96
CA ALA A 365 18.86 -23.47 14.92
C ALA A 365 17.93 -24.56 15.49
N ASP A 366 18.08 -24.89 16.76
CA ASP A 366 17.31 -25.87 17.52
C ASP A 366 16.09 -25.26 18.23
N THR A 367 15.76 -23.99 17.95
CA THR A 367 14.59 -23.32 18.53
C THR A 367 13.28 -24.01 18.12
N ASP A 368 12.40 -24.26 19.10
CA ASP A 368 11.06 -24.78 18.84
C ASP A 368 10.17 -23.69 18.22
N LEU A 369 9.87 -23.86 16.92
CA LEU A 369 9.03 -22.97 16.13
C LEU A 369 7.64 -22.74 16.73
N GLN A 370 7.05 -23.71 17.43
CA GLN A 370 5.73 -23.54 18.03
C GLN A 370 5.78 -22.66 19.28
N ALA A 371 6.88 -22.71 20.03
CA ALA A 371 7.06 -21.93 21.25
C ALA A 371 7.34 -20.44 20.96
N VAL A 372 7.99 -20.14 19.83
CA VAL A 372 8.40 -18.77 19.46
C VAL A 372 7.54 -18.14 18.37
N ALA A 373 6.51 -18.84 17.86
CA ALA A 373 5.65 -18.31 16.81
C ALA A 373 4.91 -17.04 17.27
N GLY A 374 5.21 -15.91 16.61
CA GLY A 374 4.63 -14.61 16.94
C GLY A 374 5.23 -13.93 18.18
N ALA A 375 6.26 -14.52 18.79
CA ALA A 375 7.04 -13.89 19.85
C ALA A 375 7.87 -12.73 19.27
N THR A 376 8.07 -11.69 20.07
CA THR A 376 8.84 -10.49 19.69
C THR A 376 9.83 -10.17 20.78
N ALA A 377 11.10 -9.99 20.43
CA ALA A 377 12.13 -9.53 21.37
C ALA A 377 12.73 -8.23 20.89
N GLY A 378 12.87 -7.27 21.81
CA GLY A 378 13.65 -6.05 21.57
C GLY A 378 15.09 -6.22 22.00
N VAL A 379 16.01 -5.57 21.28
CA VAL A 379 17.38 -5.31 21.73
C VAL A 379 17.63 -3.82 21.59
N ARG A 380 18.16 -3.19 22.63
CA ARG A 380 18.37 -1.73 22.70
C ARG A 380 19.83 -1.43 22.94
N VAL A 381 20.36 -0.46 22.22
CA VAL A 381 21.64 0.18 22.50
C VAL A 381 21.35 1.49 23.21
N LEU A 382 22.01 1.75 24.33
CA LEU A 382 21.88 2.96 25.12
C LEU A 382 23.21 3.69 25.15
N ALA A 383 23.17 5.01 25.09
CA ALA A 383 24.31 5.86 25.35
C ALA A 383 23.96 6.82 26.49
N GLU A 384 24.83 6.86 27.51
CA GLU A 384 24.66 7.69 28.70
C GLU A 384 25.98 8.41 29.01
N GLY A 385 25.90 9.73 29.17
CA GLY A 385 27.07 10.57 29.40
C GLY A 385 26.72 12.05 29.29
N LEU A 386 27.56 12.91 29.86
CA LEU A 386 27.39 14.37 29.76
C LEU A 386 26.03 14.91 30.28
N GLY A 387 25.35 14.16 31.16
CA GLY A 387 24.03 14.52 31.67
C GLY A 387 22.86 14.20 30.72
N ASP A 388 23.13 13.50 29.61
CA ASP A 388 22.15 13.08 28.62
C ASP A 388 22.11 11.55 28.51
N LYS A 389 20.95 11.02 28.12
CA LYS A 389 20.70 9.59 27.96
C LYS A 389 19.78 9.33 26.79
N VAL A 390 20.27 8.55 25.83
CA VAL A 390 19.54 8.19 24.61
C VAL A 390 19.56 6.68 24.43
N SER A 391 18.51 6.13 23.80
CA SER A 391 18.46 4.71 23.46
C SER A 391 17.84 4.52 22.09
N THR A 392 18.33 3.54 21.33
CA THR A 392 17.74 3.13 20.06
C THR A 392 17.77 1.62 19.89
N GLY A 393 17.02 1.11 18.93
CA GLY A 393 16.99 -0.30 18.57
C GLY A 393 16.21 -0.53 17.27
N PRO A 394 16.27 -1.76 16.72
CA PRO A 394 15.70 -2.10 15.43
C PRO A 394 14.25 -1.62 15.21
N GLY A 395 14.07 -0.59 14.38
CA GLY A 395 12.76 -0.13 13.93
C GLY A 395 11.97 0.69 14.96
N ASP A 396 12.64 1.31 15.92
CA ASP A 396 12.04 2.25 16.87
C ASP A 396 12.38 3.72 16.53
N PRO A 397 11.43 4.54 16.07
CA PRO A 397 11.60 5.99 16.01
C PRO A 397 11.30 6.60 17.39
N GLY A 398 12.16 6.30 18.37
CA GLY A 398 12.23 6.95 19.67
C GLY A 398 11.03 6.77 20.61
N ASP A 399 11.00 5.65 21.34
CA ASP A 399 10.35 5.59 22.66
C ASP A 399 11.44 5.41 23.75
N PRO A 400 11.89 6.50 24.41
CA PRO A 400 12.60 6.37 25.66
C PRO A 400 11.58 5.84 26.67
N GLY A 401 11.72 4.58 27.08
CA GLY A 401 10.89 4.00 28.13
C GLY A 401 10.67 5.03 29.24
N ALA A 402 9.41 5.40 29.44
CA ALA A 402 9.01 6.54 30.24
C ALA A 402 9.80 6.62 31.57
N PRO A 403 10.40 7.76 31.91
CA PRO A 403 11.03 7.92 33.21
C PRO A 403 9.96 8.18 34.28
N GLY A 404 9.76 7.19 35.16
CA GLY A 404 9.33 7.43 36.54
C GLY A 404 7.91 7.02 36.93
N ASP A 405 7.74 5.75 37.30
CA ASP A 405 6.81 5.38 38.38
C ASP A 405 7.56 5.47 39.71
N VAL A 406 7.75 6.70 40.21
CA VAL A 406 8.09 6.91 41.62
C VAL A 406 6.79 6.87 42.39
N ALA A 407 6.67 5.84 43.24
CA ALA A 407 5.57 5.67 44.17
C ALA A 407 5.27 6.95 44.96
N SER A 408 4.01 7.38 44.92
CA SER A 408 3.39 8.13 46.02
C SER A 408 1.88 7.86 46.03
N ASP A 409 1.43 7.24 47.12
CA ASP A 409 0.05 7.03 47.52
C ASP A 409 -0.79 8.32 47.43
N SER A 410 -2.00 8.24 46.85
CA SER A 410 -3.26 8.65 47.49
C SER A 410 -4.46 8.57 46.53
N ASP A 411 -5.42 7.73 46.92
CA ASP A 411 -6.87 7.90 46.84
C ASP A 411 -7.56 8.34 45.53
N GLY A 412 -8.06 7.32 44.81
CA GLY A 412 -9.50 7.19 44.52
C GLY A 412 -10.14 8.14 43.50
N ALA A 413 -10.42 7.63 42.31
CA ALA A 413 -11.78 7.58 41.73
C ALA A 413 -11.74 6.85 40.38
N ALA A 414 -12.62 5.85 40.26
CA ALA A 414 -12.85 5.12 39.03
C ALA A 414 -13.47 6.03 37.95
N ASP A 415 -13.00 5.89 36.72
CA ASP A 415 -13.89 5.88 35.57
C ASP A 415 -13.36 4.96 34.47
N SER A 416 -14.29 4.25 33.88
CA SER A 416 -14.11 3.06 33.05
C SER A 416 -13.79 3.44 31.60
N ALA A 417 -12.75 2.84 31.02
CA ALA A 417 -12.65 2.67 29.57
C ALA A 417 -12.08 1.28 29.28
N ALA A 418 -12.89 0.49 28.61
CA ALA A 418 -12.67 -0.91 28.30
C ALA A 418 -11.61 -1.10 27.20
N ASP A 419 -10.93 -2.25 27.35
CA ASP A 419 -10.17 -3.01 26.37
C ASP A 419 -10.60 -2.89 24.90
N GLY A 420 -9.60 -2.96 24.03
CA GLY A 420 -9.79 -3.23 22.60
C GLY A 420 -8.48 -3.15 21.81
N GLY A 421 -7.62 -4.16 21.98
CA GLY A 421 -6.40 -4.29 21.18
C GLY A 421 -6.66 -4.56 19.69
N GLY A 422 -5.59 -4.42 18.91
CA GLY A 422 -5.37 -5.29 17.76
C GLY A 422 -5.09 -4.64 16.41
N SER A 423 -4.13 -5.27 15.73
CA SER A 423 -3.75 -5.18 14.31
C SER A 423 -2.98 -3.92 13.92
N GLY A 424 -1.71 -3.99 13.50
CA GLY A 424 -1.12 -5.00 12.63
C GLY A 424 -1.53 -4.72 11.19
N GLU A 425 -1.23 -3.53 10.68
CA GLU A 425 -1.39 -3.21 9.26
C GLU A 425 -0.06 -3.39 8.53
N LEU A 426 -0.09 -4.34 7.60
CA LEU A 426 0.97 -4.75 6.68
C LEU A 426 1.41 -3.60 5.76
N PRO A 427 2.71 -3.43 5.46
CA PRO A 427 3.13 -2.69 4.29
C PRO A 427 3.08 -3.59 3.05
N TRP A 428 2.47 -3.06 2.00
CA TRP A 428 2.42 -3.62 0.66
C TRP A 428 3.80 -3.57 -0.02
N THR A 429 4.22 -4.71 -0.58
CA THR A 429 4.95 -4.82 -1.87
C THR A 429 4.38 -6.09 -2.54
N GLY A 430 3.73 -6.04 -3.71
CA GLY A 430 4.35 -6.03 -5.03
C GLY A 430 4.34 -7.43 -5.67
N ILE A 431 3.32 -7.72 -6.52
CA ILE A 431 3.13 -8.89 -7.43
C ILE A 431 2.68 -10.20 -6.69
N ASP A 432 1.54 -10.88 -6.86
CA ASP A 432 0.46 -10.97 -7.87
C ASP A 432 -0.85 -11.48 -7.20
N GLY A 433 -1.82 -10.61 -6.93
CA GLY A 433 -3.16 -11.01 -6.45
C GLY A 433 -4.29 -10.68 -7.42
N TRP A 434 -4.11 -9.63 -8.24
CA TRP A 434 -5.15 -9.16 -9.15
C TRP A 434 -5.22 -9.99 -10.44
N GLN A 435 -4.16 -10.71 -10.79
CA GLN A 435 -4.21 -11.69 -11.89
C GLN A 435 -5.21 -12.82 -11.59
N TRP A 436 -5.34 -13.24 -10.32
CA TRP A 436 -6.38 -14.19 -9.91
C TRP A 436 -7.78 -13.59 -10.01
N LEU A 437 -7.95 -12.30 -9.69
CA LEU A 437 -9.23 -11.62 -9.87
C LEU A 437 -9.59 -11.42 -11.36
N LEU A 438 -8.62 -11.13 -12.22
CA LEU A 438 -8.80 -11.06 -13.67
C LEU A 438 -9.07 -12.44 -14.28
N LEU A 439 -8.41 -13.50 -13.79
CA LEU A 439 -8.68 -14.89 -14.19
C LEU A 439 -10.07 -15.34 -13.75
N ILE A 440 -10.50 -15.01 -12.52
CA ILE A 440 -11.85 -15.31 -12.04
C ILE A 440 -12.88 -14.51 -12.84
N ALA A 441 -12.64 -13.23 -13.12
CA ALA A 441 -13.51 -12.41 -13.96
C ALA A 441 -13.61 -12.95 -15.39
N PHE A 442 -12.49 -13.34 -15.99
CA PHE A 442 -12.45 -13.96 -17.31
C PHE A 442 -13.17 -15.31 -17.32
N LEU A 443 -12.97 -16.15 -16.30
CA LEU A 443 -13.62 -17.46 -16.18
C LEU A 443 -15.12 -17.33 -15.95
N LEU A 444 -15.58 -16.31 -15.22
CA LEU A 444 -16.99 -15.96 -15.07
C LEU A 444 -17.60 -15.43 -16.38
N VAL A 445 -16.87 -14.62 -17.15
CA VAL A 445 -17.31 -14.13 -18.46
C VAL A 445 -17.40 -15.28 -19.48
N VAL A 446 -16.42 -16.19 -19.49
CA VAL A 446 -16.41 -17.35 -20.41
C VAL A 446 -17.49 -18.36 -20.03
N THR A 447 -17.66 -18.68 -18.75
CA THR A 447 -18.74 -19.58 -18.29
C THR A 447 -20.12 -18.96 -18.51
N GLY A 448 -20.29 -17.67 -18.24
CA GLY A 448 -21.51 -16.92 -18.56
C GLY A 448 -21.83 -16.95 -20.06
N SER A 449 -20.84 -16.69 -20.90
CA SER A 449 -20.98 -16.73 -22.37
C SER A 449 -21.32 -18.14 -22.88
N ALA A 450 -20.74 -19.19 -22.30
CA ALA A 450 -21.01 -20.57 -22.65
C ALA A 450 -22.43 -21.02 -22.26
N VAL A 451 -22.94 -20.58 -21.10
CA VAL A 451 -24.33 -20.86 -20.67
C VAL A 451 -25.34 -20.13 -21.56
N VAL A 452 -25.06 -18.88 -21.94
CA VAL A 452 -25.89 -18.11 -22.90
C VAL A 452 -25.88 -18.77 -24.29
N ALA A 453 -24.73 -19.26 -24.76
CA ALA A 453 -24.65 -19.98 -26.04
C ALA A 453 -25.38 -21.33 -26.02
N ARG A 454 -25.30 -22.10 -24.91
CA ARG A 454 -25.98 -23.40 -24.75
C ARG A 454 -27.50 -23.26 -24.71
N THR A 455 -28.00 -22.24 -24.01
CA THR A 455 -29.44 -21.95 -23.94
C THR A 455 -30.01 -21.41 -25.25
N ARG A 456 -29.18 -20.79 -26.10
CA ARG A 456 -29.55 -20.41 -27.47
C ARG A 456 -29.62 -21.61 -28.41
N LYS A 457 -28.74 -22.60 -28.25
CA LYS A 457 -28.69 -23.81 -29.10
C LYS A 457 -29.81 -24.81 -28.79
N SER A 458 -30.26 -24.88 -27.53
CA SER A 458 -31.42 -25.71 -27.14
C SER A 458 -32.78 -25.13 -27.56
N ARG A 459 -32.81 -23.93 -28.17
CA ARG A 459 -34.02 -23.33 -28.77
C ARG A 459 -34.10 -23.51 -30.29
N VAL A 460 -33.05 -24.04 -30.91
CA VAL A 460 -32.93 -24.15 -32.40
C VAL A 460 -32.82 -25.62 -32.85
N SER A 461 -32.67 -26.55 -31.92
CA SER A 461 -32.95 -27.99 -32.11
C SER A 461 -34.30 -28.33 -31.52
#